data_AF-A6VVE8-F1
#
_entry.id   AF-A6VVE8-F1
#
_cell.length_a   1.000
_cell.length_b   1.000
_cell.length_c   1.000
_cell.angle_alpha   90.00
_cell.angle_beta   90.00
_cell.angle_gamma   90.00
#
_symmetry.space_group_name_H-M   'P 1'
#
loop_
_entity.id
_entity.type
_entity.pdbx_description
1 polymer ?
#
loop_
_entity_poly.entity_id
_entity_poly.type
_entity_poly.pdbx_seq_one_letter_code
_entity_poly.pdbx_strand_id
1 'polypeptide(L)'
;MSVMAKGQFIAPNKINAGMPLLQIEEETSISPYEFMPSWFFYTPVVMQSLLLGLRHGDVCLPLIANPSIKLSGMVGESKTDILNLAGSFAKQWIEPFITLTKTQQSSAIQLESALQAMTVAQLSFPIVAKPDLGCRGVGVKLLKSVDQLQDYIETFPSSAQFLLQRKAPYQAEAGVFYVRYPGRKQGEIISITLKYAPSVVGDGTHSLKQLIERCPRAGQLTHLYFPRHTQKLDWIPAEGEEYPLAFAGSHSRGSIFRNGNQYITEALTRQLDEILKDVEGYYYGRLDIKFADIESFMAGEQFSILEMNGASSEATHIWDRNTKLSEIFSTLLKQYRILFEIGALQKKRGFKSPSIRALFKAWREEKSLTQHYPSTD
;
A
#
# COMPACT_ATOMS: atom_id res chain seq x y z
N MET A 1 -16.06 -14.38 19.64
CA MET A 1 -15.41 -15.13 18.55
C MET A 1 -16.49 -15.47 17.54
N SER A 2 -16.57 -14.73 16.43
CA SER A 2 -17.43 -15.14 15.32
C SER A 2 -16.72 -16.28 14.63
N VAL A 3 -17.28 -17.49 14.75
CA VAL A 3 -16.83 -18.65 14.00
C VAL A 3 -17.20 -18.35 12.55
N MET A 4 -16.24 -17.79 11.79
CA MET A 4 -16.38 -17.72 10.34
C MET A 4 -16.56 -19.15 9.83
N ALA A 5 -17.68 -19.42 9.17
CA ALA A 5 -17.88 -20.70 8.51
C ALA A 5 -16.82 -20.84 7.41
N LYS A 6 -16.03 -21.92 7.46
CA LYS A 6 -15.04 -22.25 6.42
C LYS A 6 -15.68 -22.11 5.03
N GLY A 7 -15.02 -21.39 4.12
CA GLY A 7 -15.40 -21.30 2.70
C GLY A 7 -16.19 -20.06 2.26
N GLN A 8 -16.23 -18.97 3.03
CA GLN A 8 -16.89 -17.72 2.61
C GLN A 8 -15.89 -16.66 2.07
N PHE A 9 -15.13 -17.03 1.03
CA PHE A 9 -14.33 -16.08 0.26
C PHE A 9 -14.69 -16.11 -1.22
N ILE A 10 -14.39 -15.02 -1.92
CA ILE A 10 -14.68 -14.81 -3.33
C ILE A 10 -13.92 -15.85 -4.17
N ALA A 11 -14.63 -16.47 -5.10
CA ALA A 11 -14.13 -17.59 -5.89
C ALA A 11 -12.86 -17.23 -6.72
N PRO A 12 -11.96 -18.20 -6.98
CA PRO A 12 -10.66 -17.96 -7.65
C PRO A 12 -10.72 -17.30 -9.03
N ASN A 13 -11.85 -17.39 -9.73
CA ASN A 13 -12.04 -16.85 -11.08
C ASN A 13 -12.61 -15.42 -11.10
N LYS A 14 -12.69 -14.75 -9.95
CA LYS A 14 -13.24 -13.39 -9.81
C LYS A 14 -12.13 -12.37 -9.55
N ILE A 15 -12.42 -11.09 -9.81
CA ILE A 15 -11.43 -10.00 -9.69
C ILE A 15 -10.88 -9.86 -8.27
N ASN A 16 -11.70 -10.13 -7.25
CA ASN A 16 -11.32 -10.07 -5.84
C ASN A 16 -11.15 -11.47 -5.23
N ALA A 17 -10.75 -12.46 -6.03
CA ALA A 17 -10.51 -13.84 -5.60
C ALA A 17 -9.71 -13.92 -4.29
N GLY A 18 -10.17 -14.76 -3.36
CA GLY A 18 -9.55 -14.98 -2.05
C GLY A 18 -9.96 -13.99 -0.96
N MET A 19 -10.54 -12.84 -1.31
CA MET A 19 -11.08 -11.90 -0.33
C MET A 19 -12.36 -12.45 0.31
N PRO A 20 -12.69 -12.08 1.56
CA PRO A 20 -14.02 -12.33 2.12
C PRO A 20 -15.13 -11.77 1.21
N LEU A 21 -16.34 -12.33 1.33
CA LEU A 21 -17.47 -11.80 0.58
C LEU A 21 -17.69 -10.31 0.92
N LEU A 22 -17.73 -9.47 -0.12
CA LEU A 22 -17.98 -8.04 0.05
C LEU A 22 -19.48 -7.83 0.32
N GLN A 23 -19.80 -7.36 1.52
CA GLN A 23 -21.16 -6.92 1.84
C GLN A 23 -21.45 -5.62 1.09
N ILE A 24 -22.41 -5.69 0.16
CA ILE A 24 -22.96 -4.54 -0.55
C ILE A 24 -24.16 -4.07 0.28
N GLU A 25 -24.14 -2.83 0.79
CA GLU A 25 -25.38 -2.18 1.26
C GLU A 25 -25.63 -0.97 0.36
N GLU A 26 -26.88 -0.83 -0.07
CA GLU A 26 -27.30 0.16 -1.07
C GLU A 26 -27.38 1.58 -0.48
N GLU A 27 -27.69 1.71 0.81
CA GLU A 27 -27.96 3.02 1.44
C GLU A 27 -26.70 3.75 1.94
N THR A 28 -25.61 3.04 2.26
CA THR A 28 -24.38 3.59 2.89
C THR A 28 -23.13 3.20 2.10
N SER A 29 -23.15 3.38 0.78
CA SER A 29 -22.11 2.85 -0.10
C SER A 29 -20.74 3.59 0.00
N ILE A 30 -20.69 4.76 0.62
CA ILE A 30 -19.50 5.64 0.77
C ILE A 30 -19.38 6.13 2.22
N SER A 31 -18.14 6.25 2.74
CA SER A 31 -17.92 6.91 4.04
C SER A 31 -18.13 8.41 3.90
N PRO A 32 -18.89 9.08 4.79
CA PRO A 32 -18.99 10.54 4.78
C PRO A 32 -17.64 11.24 5.02
N TYR A 33 -16.63 10.50 5.48
CA TYR A 33 -15.30 10.97 5.80
C TYR A 33 -14.28 10.77 4.66
N GLU A 34 -14.61 9.98 3.63
CA GLU A 34 -13.65 9.53 2.60
C GLU A 34 -13.05 10.69 1.79
N PHE A 35 -13.83 11.76 1.58
CA PHE A 35 -13.42 12.93 0.80
C PHE A 35 -13.29 14.21 1.62
N MET A 36 -13.34 14.09 2.95
CA MET A 36 -13.12 15.24 3.83
C MET A 36 -11.67 15.73 3.70
N PRO A 37 -11.43 17.05 3.77
CA PRO A 37 -10.08 17.60 3.61
C PRO A 37 -9.10 17.00 4.63
N SER A 38 -7.89 16.63 4.19
CA SER A 38 -6.88 15.99 5.04
C SER A 38 -6.57 16.78 6.32
N TRP A 39 -6.60 18.12 6.27
CA TRP A 39 -6.33 18.95 7.44
C TRP A 39 -7.28 18.66 8.61
N PHE A 40 -8.53 18.29 8.34
CA PHE A 40 -9.52 17.99 9.37
C PHE A 40 -9.08 16.80 10.23
N PHE A 41 -8.55 15.74 9.61
CA PHE A 41 -8.09 14.55 10.32
C PHE A 41 -6.72 14.73 10.96
N TYR A 42 -5.81 15.45 10.30
CA TYR A 42 -4.42 15.56 10.76
C TYR A 42 -4.16 16.74 11.71
N THR A 43 -5.04 17.75 11.80
CA THR A 43 -4.87 18.84 12.79
C THR A 43 -4.79 18.31 14.23
N PRO A 44 -5.70 17.42 14.71
CA PRO A 44 -5.58 16.83 16.04
C PRO A 44 -4.29 16.01 16.23
N VAL A 45 -3.86 15.31 15.19
CA VAL A 45 -2.62 14.52 15.20
C VAL A 45 -1.39 15.41 15.35
N VAL A 46 -1.33 16.53 14.62
CA VAL A 46 -0.25 17.52 14.73
C VAL A 46 -0.23 18.13 16.13
N MET A 47 -1.38 18.55 16.66
CA MET A 47 -1.48 19.11 18.00
C MET A 47 -1.00 18.12 19.07
N GLN A 48 -1.43 16.85 19.00
CA GLN A 48 -0.94 15.81 19.89
C GLN A 48 0.57 15.59 19.74
N SER A 49 1.08 15.56 18.50
CA SER A 49 2.50 15.33 18.24
C SER A 49 3.38 16.43 18.84
N LEU A 50 2.93 17.69 18.80
CA LEU A 50 3.60 18.79 19.49
C LEU A 50 3.62 18.59 21.01
N LEU A 51 2.48 18.21 21.60
CA LEU A 51 2.38 17.94 23.04
C LEU A 51 3.26 16.76 23.47
N LEU A 52 3.31 15.68 22.68
CA LEU A 52 4.20 14.54 22.91
C LEU A 52 5.67 14.94 22.75
N GLY A 53 5.99 15.75 21.74
CA GLY A 53 7.32 16.32 21.55
C GLY A 53 7.78 17.12 22.76
N LEU A 54 6.92 17.97 23.32
CA LEU A 54 7.19 18.70 24.57
C LEU A 54 7.36 17.74 25.75
N ARG A 55 6.46 16.76 25.92
CA ARG A 55 6.51 15.78 27.01
C ARG A 55 7.80 14.95 27.01
N HIS A 56 8.29 14.56 25.83
CA HIS A 56 9.50 13.76 25.70
C HIS A 56 10.78 14.60 25.52
N GLY A 57 10.66 15.93 25.44
CA GLY A 57 11.77 16.85 25.18
C GLY A 57 12.38 16.71 23.78
N ASP A 58 11.66 16.12 22.82
CA ASP A 58 12.12 15.87 21.45
C ASP A 58 10.95 15.61 20.50
N VAL A 59 10.68 16.55 19.60
CA VAL A 59 9.61 16.43 18.59
C VAL A 59 9.99 15.51 17.42
N CYS A 60 11.28 15.20 17.26
CA CYS A 60 11.80 14.39 16.16
C CYS A 60 11.85 12.88 16.48
N LEU A 61 11.33 12.45 17.63
CA LEU A 61 11.29 11.03 18.00
C LEU A 61 10.63 10.11 16.96
N PRO A 62 9.55 10.51 16.26
CA PRO A 62 8.98 9.71 15.18
C PRO A 62 9.99 9.36 14.07
N LEU A 63 11.01 10.18 13.85
CA LEU A 63 11.99 10.00 12.78
C LEU A 63 13.06 8.94 13.09
N ILE A 64 13.03 8.35 14.28
CA ILE A 64 13.93 7.26 14.71
C ILE A 64 13.20 6.00 15.17
N ALA A 65 11.90 5.89 14.91
CA ALA A 65 11.13 4.69 15.23
C ALA A 65 11.66 3.43 14.52
N ASN A 66 12.01 3.58 13.24
CA ASN A 66 12.65 2.56 12.40
C ASN A 66 14.08 3.02 12.05
N PRO A 67 15.09 2.74 12.88
CA PRO A 67 16.41 3.36 12.77
C PRO A 67 17.17 3.04 11.47
N SER A 68 16.89 1.89 10.85
CA SER A 68 17.53 1.48 9.60
C SER A 68 16.83 2.05 8.36
N ILE A 69 15.68 2.71 8.53
CA ILE A 69 14.95 3.41 7.45
C ILE A 69 15.24 4.90 7.54
N LYS A 70 15.56 5.52 6.40
CA LYS A 70 15.76 6.99 6.30
C LYS A 70 14.56 7.73 6.88
N LEU A 71 14.81 8.57 7.90
CA LEU A 71 13.78 9.31 8.63
C LEU A 71 12.63 8.43 9.17
N SER A 72 12.92 7.16 9.46
CA SER A 72 11.96 6.09 9.81
C SER A 72 10.84 5.87 8.80
N GLY A 73 10.99 6.41 7.60
CA GLY A 73 9.93 6.48 6.62
C GLY A 73 8.84 7.47 7.00
N MET A 74 9.22 8.69 7.38
CA MET A 74 8.26 9.78 7.50
C MET A 74 8.04 10.49 6.15
N VAL A 75 9.09 10.59 5.33
CA VAL A 75 9.14 11.30 4.06
C VAL A 75 10.27 10.72 3.21
N GLY A 76 10.07 10.61 1.89
CA GLY A 76 11.12 10.20 0.95
C GLY A 76 11.61 8.76 1.15
N GLU A 77 10.67 7.85 1.43
CA GLU A 77 10.92 6.41 1.57
C GLU A 77 11.35 5.79 0.24
N SER A 78 12.59 5.29 0.17
CA SER A 78 13.04 4.44 -0.93
C SER A 78 12.50 3.02 -0.71
N LYS A 79 11.71 2.53 -1.66
CA LYS A 79 11.20 1.15 -1.62
C LYS A 79 12.35 0.15 -1.68
N THR A 80 13.35 0.43 -2.51
CA THR A 80 14.56 -0.41 -2.65
C THR A 80 15.30 -0.52 -1.33
N ASP A 81 15.59 0.60 -0.67
CA ASP A 81 16.34 0.59 0.58
C ASP A 81 15.60 -0.23 1.65
N ILE A 82 14.29 -0.03 1.79
CA ILE A 82 13.48 -0.72 2.80
C ILE A 82 13.39 -2.23 2.50
N LEU A 83 13.12 -2.62 1.24
CA LEU A 83 13.04 -4.03 0.86
C LEU A 83 14.40 -4.73 0.99
N ASN A 84 15.51 -4.02 0.80
CA ASN A 84 16.86 -4.56 0.96
C ASN A 84 17.28 -4.77 2.42
N LEU A 85 16.58 -4.18 3.39
CA LEU A 85 16.79 -4.48 4.82
C LEU A 85 16.32 -5.90 5.20
N ALA A 86 15.57 -6.58 4.33
CA ALA A 86 15.11 -7.93 4.55
C ALA A 86 16.26 -8.94 4.47
N GLY A 87 16.42 -9.72 5.54
CA GLY A 87 17.30 -10.88 5.57
C GLY A 87 16.78 -12.05 4.74
N SER A 88 17.46 -13.19 4.86
CA SER A 88 17.19 -14.38 4.04
C SER A 88 15.81 -15.00 4.29
N PHE A 89 15.25 -14.84 5.49
CA PHE A 89 13.93 -15.36 5.83
C PHE A 89 12.84 -14.44 5.30
N ALA A 90 12.93 -13.15 5.57
CA ALA A 90 11.97 -12.15 5.11
C ALA A 90 11.90 -12.07 3.57
N LYS A 91 13.05 -12.21 2.88
CA LYS A 91 13.11 -12.22 1.41
C LYS A 91 12.25 -13.30 0.75
N GLN A 92 11.98 -14.42 1.42
CA GLN A 92 11.12 -15.48 0.88
C GLN A 92 9.65 -15.05 0.77
N TRP A 93 9.27 -14.06 1.58
CA TRP A 93 7.91 -13.52 1.64
C TRP A 93 7.74 -12.25 0.81
N ILE A 94 8.82 -11.67 0.28
CA ILE A 94 8.78 -10.44 -0.53
C ILE A 94 8.76 -10.83 -2.01
N GLU A 95 7.91 -10.17 -2.80
CA GLU A 95 7.92 -10.39 -4.24
C GLU A 95 9.27 -9.98 -4.86
N PRO A 96 9.95 -10.88 -5.60
CA PRO A 96 11.25 -10.60 -6.22
C PRO A 96 11.21 -9.34 -7.07
N PHE A 97 12.27 -8.54 -6.97
CA PHE A 97 12.38 -7.29 -7.70
C PHE A 97 13.83 -7.03 -8.09
N ILE A 98 13.99 -6.16 -9.08
CA ILE A 98 15.26 -5.51 -9.41
C ILE A 98 15.06 -3.99 -9.39
N THR A 99 16.14 -3.25 -9.12
CA THR A 99 16.15 -1.79 -9.15
C THR A 99 16.99 -1.30 -10.32
N LEU A 100 16.45 -0.35 -11.07
CA LEU A 100 17.07 0.25 -12.23
C LEU A 100 17.12 1.77 -12.07
N THR A 101 18.15 2.41 -12.62
CA THR A 101 18.27 3.87 -12.65
C THR A 101 18.13 4.35 -14.08
N LYS A 102 17.24 5.32 -14.32
CA LYS A 102 17.15 5.99 -15.62
C LYS A 102 18.40 6.85 -15.84
N THR A 103 19.20 6.52 -16.84
CA THR A 103 20.42 7.27 -17.21
C THR A 103 20.17 8.13 -18.45
N GLN A 104 21.17 8.94 -18.82
CA GLN A 104 21.19 9.73 -20.06
C GLN A 104 21.51 8.90 -21.32
N GLN A 105 21.71 7.58 -21.18
CA GLN A 105 21.92 6.69 -22.32
C GLN A 105 20.63 6.53 -23.15
N SER A 106 20.75 6.03 -24.37
CA SER A 106 19.57 5.74 -25.21
C SER A 106 18.62 4.75 -24.53
N SER A 107 17.32 4.86 -24.81
CA SER A 107 16.30 3.95 -24.27
C SER A 107 16.58 2.50 -24.66
N ALA A 108 17.07 2.25 -25.88
CA ALA A 108 17.43 0.91 -26.35
C ALA A 108 18.50 0.22 -25.49
N ILE A 109 19.58 0.91 -25.11
CA ILE A 109 20.64 0.33 -24.26
C ILE A 109 20.12 0.04 -22.85
N GLN A 110 19.31 0.95 -22.31
CA GLN A 110 18.71 0.79 -20.99
C GLN A 110 17.69 -0.36 -20.97
N LEU A 111 16.93 -0.54 -22.05
CA LEU A 111 15.99 -1.63 -22.24
C LEU A 111 16.72 -2.98 -22.27
N GLU A 112 17.79 -3.10 -23.06
CA GLU A 112 18.59 -4.33 -23.12
C GLU A 112 19.16 -4.70 -21.73
N SER A 113 19.72 -3.70 -21.04
CA SER A 113 20.23 -3.87 -19.67
C SER A 113 19.13 -4.31 -18.69
N ALA A 114 17.93 -3.74 -18.81
CA ALA A 114 16.77 -4.11 -18.00
C ALA A 114 16.34 -5.56 -18.26
N LEU A 115 16.26 -5.98 -19.53
CA LEU A 115 15.91 -7.35 -19.92
C LEU A 115 16.94 -8.37 -19.44
N GLN A 116 18.24 -8.03 -19.51
CA GLN A 116 19.30 -8.87 -18.97
C GLN A 116 19.18 -9.01 -17.45
N ALA A 117 18.97 -7.91 -16.73
CA ALA A 117 18.77 -7.92 -15.28
C ALA A 117 17.52 -8.73 -14.89
N MET A 118 16.42 -8.62 -15.64
CA MET A 118 15.23 -9.44 -15.45
C MET A 118 15.54 -10.93 -15.64
N THR A 119 16.31 -11.29 -16.66
CA THR A 119 16.69 -12.69 -16.94
C THR A 119 17.51 -13.27 -15.77
N VAL A 120 18.51 -12.53 -15.28
CA VAL A 120 19.33 -12.95 -14.12
C VAL A 120 18.48 -13.12 -12.87
N ALA A 121 17.52 -12.22 -12.65
CA ALA A 121 16.61 -12.26 -11.51
C ALA A 121 15.40 -13.20 -11.71
N GLN A 122 15.33 -13.93 -12.82
CA GLN A 122 14.21 -14.82 -13.19
C GLN A 122 12.85 -14.12 -13.19
N LEU A 123 12.82 -12.85 -13.60
CA LEU A 123 11.62 -12.04 -13.76
C LEU A 123 11.10 -12.13 -15.19
N SER A 124 9.78 -12.18 -15.34
CA SER A 124 9.09 -12.27 -16.63
C SER A 124 7.85 -11.38 -16.66
N PHE A 125 7.36 -11.09 -17.87
CA PHE A 125 6.09 -10.39 -18.05
C PHE A 125 4.90 -11.33 -17.72
N PRO A 126 3.79 -10.82 -17.18
CA PRO A 126 3.57 -9.42 -16.81
C PRO A 126 4.30 -9.02 -15.51
N ILE A 127 4.84 -7.80 -15.47
CA ILE A 127 5.68 -7.28 -14.38
C ILE A 127 5.20 -5.90 -13.92
N VAL A 128 5.35 -5.61 -12.63
CA VAL A 128 4.95 -4.32 -12.05
C VAL A 128 6.16 -3.38 -12.05
N ALA A 129 6.04 -2.25 -12.73
CA ALA A 129 7.00 -1.16 -12.67
C ALA A 129 6.54 -0.11 -11.67
N LYS A 130 7.41 0.33 -10.76
CA LYS A 130 7.08 1.34 -9.74
C LYS A 130 8.25 2.28 -9.45
N PRO A 131 8.01 3.59 -9.25
CA PRO A 131 9.05 4.50 -8.79
C PRO A 131 9.60 4.09 -7.42
N ASP A 132 10.91 4.21 -7.25
CA ASP A 132 11.56 3.90 -5.98
C ASP A 132 11.09 4.84 -4.87
N LEU A 133 11.15 6.14 -5.16
CA LEU A 133 10.57 7.20 -4.32
C LEU A 133 9.16 7.49 -4.83
N GLY A 134 8.19 7.59 -3.92
CA GLY A 134 6.84 7.99 -4.28
C GLY A 134 5.78 7.31 -3.43
N CYS A 135 4.70 8.05 -3.19
CA CYS A 135 3.60 7.66 -2.33
C CYS A 135 2.32 7.42 -3.14
N ARG A 136 1.39 6.63 -2.60
CA ARG A 136 0.00 6.47 -3.09
C ARG A 136 -0.12 5.94 -4.54
N GLY A 137 0.82 5.10 -4.95
CA GLY A 137 0.78 4.41 -6.25
C GLY A 137 1.05 5.31 -7.47
N VAL A 138 1.54 6.53 -7.30
CA VAL A 138 1.93 7.40 -8.43
C VAL A 138 3.02 6.71 -9.26
N GLY A 139 2.87 6.65 -10.60
CA GLY A 139 3.84 6.08 -11.52
C GLY A 139 3.91 4.54 -11.57
N VAL A 140 3.03 3.84 -10.85
CA VAL A 140 2.95 2.37 -10.88
C VAL A 140 2.23 1.90 -12.15
N LYS A 141 2.82 0.97 -12.89
CA LYS A 141 2.22 0.38 -14.10
C LYS A 141 2.37 -1.14 -14.14
N LEU A 142 1.40 -1.81 -14.74
CA LEU A 142 1.48 -3.24 -15.05
C LEU A 142 1.91 -3.44 -16.50
N LEU A 143 3.19 -3.76 -16.70
CA LEU A 143 3.78 -3.96 -18.01
C LEU A 143 3.55 -5.40 -18.46
N LYS A 144 3.01 -5.58 -19.67
CA LYS A 144 2.68 -6.87 -20.28
C LYS A 144 3.63 -7.26 -21.41
N SER A 145 4.44 -6.33 -21.90
CA SER A 145 5.34 -6.55 -23.04
C SER A 145 6.62 -5.71 -22.92
N VAL A 146 7.60 -6.07 -23.75
CA VAL A 146 8.86 -5.33 -23.92
C VAL A 146 8.60 -3.90 -24.38
N ASP A 147 7.69 -3.69 -25.33
CA ASP A 147 7.32 -2.35 -25.83
C ASP A 147 6.82 -1.45 -24.70
N GLN A 148 5.96 -1.98 -23.81
CA GLN A 148 5.46 -1.22 -22.66
C GLN A 148 6.58 -0.87 -21.66
N LEU A 149 7.59 -1.73 -21.52
CA LEU A 149 8.78 -1.42 -20.71
C LEU A 149 9.62 -0.32 -21.35
N GLN A 150 9.78 -0.35 -22.68
CA GLN A 150 10.47 0.72 -23.40
C GLN A 150 9.77 2.06 -23.20
N ASP A 151 8.45 2.12 -23.41
CA ASP A 151 7.64 3.33 -23.20
C ASP A 151 7.76 3.87 -21.76
N TYR A 152 7.77 2.96 -20.78
CA TYR A 152 7.98 3.31 -19.38
C TYR A 152 9.34 3.96 -19.17
N ILE A 153 10.42 3.34 -19.68
CA ILE A 153 11.80 3.87 -19.58
C ILE A 153 11.93 5.21 -20.28
N GLU A 154 11.28 5.42 -21.41
CA GLU A 154 11.35 6.68 -22.17
C GLU A 154 10.67 7.84 -21.44
N THR A 155 9.56 7.56 -20.78
CA THR A 155 8.79 8.58 -20.04
C THR A 155 9.25 8.79 -18.60
N PHE A 156 10.13 7.93 -18.08
CA PHE A 156 10.61 8.02 -16.70
C PHE A 156 11.64 9.16 -16.51
N PRO A 157 11.61 9.91 -15.39
CA PRO A 157 12.53 11.01 -15.17
C PRO A 157 14.00 10.57 -15.10
N SER A 158 14.88 11.30 -15.78
CA SER A 158 16.32 11.06 -15.77
C SER A 158 16.90 11.15 -14.35
N SER A 159 17.87 10.28 -14.06
CA SER A 159 18.55 10.14 -12.77
C SER A 159 17.67 9.65 -11.61
N ALA A 160 16.43 9.23 -11.88
CA ALA A 160 15.55 8.61 -10.90
C ALA A 160 15.61 7.08 -10.97
N GLN A 161 15.28 6.43 -9.85
CA GLN A 161 15.22 4.97 -9.74
C GLN A 161 13.79 4.45 -9.83
N PHE A 162 13.63 3.27 -10.42
CA PHE A 162 12.40 2.50 -10.42
C PHE A 162 12.69 1.02 -10.20
N LEU A 163 11.68 0.31 -9.72
CA LEU A 163 11.73 -1.12 -9.50
C LEU A 163 10.92 -1.83 -10.59
N LEU A 164 11.43 -2.97 -11.02
CA LEU A 164 10.65 -3.99 -11.72
C LEU A 164 10.44 -5.15 -10.75
N GLN A 165 9.19 -5.37 -10.35
CA GLN A 165 8.82 -6.37 -9.34
C GLN A 165 7.86 -7.40 -9.94
N ARG A 166 8.07 -8.68 -9.60
CA ARG A 166 7.18 -9.77 -10.01
C ARG A 166 5.74 -9.44 -9.63
N LYS A 167 4.82 -9.62 -10.57
CA LYS A 167 3.39 -9.53 -10.26
C LYS A 167 3.02 -10.69 -9.33
N ALA A 168 2.54 -10.38 -8.14
CA ALA A 168 2.07 -11.40 -7.20
C ALA A 168 1.01 -12.31 -7.85
N PRO A 169 0.99 -13.62 -7.51
CA PRO A 169 0.06 -14.58 -8.09
C PRO A 169 -1.37 -14.47 -7.52
N TYR A 170 -1.61 -13.51 -6.63
CA TYR A 170 -2.88 -13.37 -5.91
C TYR A 170 -3.60 -12.06 -6.24
N GLN A 171 -4.94 -12.11 -6.20
CA GLN A 171 -5.77 -10.92 -6.37
C GLN A 171 -6.01 -10.21 -5.03
N ALA A 172 -6.34 -10.99 -3.99
CA ALA A 172 -6.66 -10.49 -2.65
C ALA A 172 -5.54 -9.61 -2.09
N GLU A 173 -5.89 -8.46 -1.52
CA GLU A 173 -4.93 -7.49 -0.99
C GLU A 173 -5.35 -6.97 0.38
N ALA A 174 -4.37 -6.90 1.29
CA ALA A 174 -4.52 -6.30 2.60
C ALA A 174 -3.39 -5.30 2.92
N GLY A 175 -3.77 -4.21 3.58
CA GLY A 175 -2.82 -3.36 4.31
C GLY A 175 -2.76 -3.81 5.77
N VAL A 176 -1.63 -4.32 6.22
CA VAL A 176 -1.43 -4.81 7.60
C VAL A 176 -0.51 -3.88 8.37
N PHE A 177 -1.00 -3.29 9.45
CA PHE A 177 -0.23 -2.42 10.32
C PHE A 177 0.35 -3.22 11.48
N TYR A 178 1.68 -3.30 11.51
CA TYR A 178 2.42 -4.02 12.55
C TYR A 178 3.22 -3.05 13.42
N VAL A 179 3.27 -3.36 14.71
CA VAL A 179 4.03 -2.62 15.71
C VAL A 179 4.79 -3.57 16.61
N ARG A 180 6.07 -3.31 16.83
CA ARG A 180 6.89 -3.97 17.86
C ARG A 180 7.66 -2.93 18.62
N TYR A 181 7.51 -2.93 19.94
CA TYR A 181 8.30 -2.04 20.78
C TYR A 181 9.75 -2.53 20.89
N PRO A 182 10.74 -1.64 20.79
CA PRO A 182 12.14 -1.98 20.99
C PRO A 182 12.36 -2.74 22.31
N GLY A 183 12.79 -4.00 22.21
CA GLY A 183 13.11 -4.86 23.36
C GLY A 183 12.02 -5.85 23.72
N ARG A 184 10.84 -5.75 23.09
CA ARG A 184 9.84 -6.82 23.15
C ARG A 184 10.20 -7.93 22.18
N LYS A 185 9.95 -9.17 22.62
CA LYS A 185 10.14 -10.37 21.80
C LYS A 185 9.08 -10.53 20.72
N GLN A 186 7.91 -9.95 20.88
CA GLN A 186 6.78 -10.07 19.97
C GLN A 186 6.17 -8.68 19.72
N GLY A 187 5.78 -8.44 18.48
CA GLY A 187 4.93 -7.32 18.09
C GLY A 187 3.44 -7.67 18.11
N GLU A 188 2.65 -6.75 17.57
CA GLU A 188 1.20 -6.85 17.42
C GLU A 188 0.77 -6.30 16.06
N ILE A 189 -0.27 -6.90 15.48
CA ILE A 189 -1.00 -6.31 14.36
C ILE A 189 -2.09 -5.42 14.95
N ILE A 190 -2.02 -4.11 14.69
CA ILE A 190 -2.99 -3.14 15.21
C ILE A 190 -4.09 -2.80 14.21
N SER A 191 -3.93 -3.19 12.96
CA SER A 191 -4.89 -2.90 11.88
C SER A 191 -4.71 -3.85 10.71
N ILE A 192 -5.81 -4.38 10.17
CA ILE A 192 -5.88 -4.97 8.83
C ILE A 192 -6.92 -4.20 8.03
N THR A 193 -6.53 -3.74 6.84
CA THR A 193 -7.43 -3.14 5.85
C THR A 193 -7.54 -4.07 4.67
N LEU A 194 -8.73 -4.57 4.38
CA LEU A 194 -9.00 -5.32 3.15
C LEU A 194 -9.25 -4.33 2.01
N LYS A 195 -8.55 -4.50 0.89
CA LYS A 195 -8.65 -3.62 -0.27
C LYS A 195 -9.30 -4.36 -1.43
N TYR A 196 -10.54 -4.01 -1.75
CA TYR A 196 -11.24 -4.58 -2.89
C TYR A 196 -11.07 -3.68 -4.11
N ALA A 197 -10.73 -4.29 -5.24
CA ALA A 197 -10.77 -3.63 -6.53
C ALA A 197 -12.24 -3.37 -6.91
N PRO A 198 -12.61 -2.13 -7.24
CA PRO A 198 -13.96 -1.83 -7.69
C PRO A 198 -14.19 -2.50 -9.04
N SER A 199 -15.33 -3.17 -9.21
CA SER A 199 -15.71 -3.84 -10.46
C SER A 199 -17.19 -3.67 -10.76
N VAL A 200 -17.56 -3.89 -12.01
CA VAL A 200 -18.95 -4.08 -12.46
C VAL A 200 -19.10 -5.44 -13.12
N VAL A 201 -20.32 -5.96 -13.16
CA VAL A 201 -20.66 -7.19 -13.86
C VAL A 201 -21.55 -6.84 -15.03
N GLY A 202 -21.21 -7.32 -16.22
CA GLY A 202 -22.00 -7.14 -17.43
C GLY A 202 -23.35 -7.85 -17.33
N ASP A 203 -24.38 -7.22 -17.89
CA ASP A 203 -25.72 -7.79 -18.04
C ASP A 203 -26.08 -8.00 -19.52
N GLY A 204 -25.12 -7.83 -20.44
CA GLY A 204 -25.31 -7.98 -21.87
C GLY A 204 -26.13 -6.88 -22.55
N THR A 205 -26.61 -5.87 -21.81
CA THR A 205 -27.54 -4.85 -22.32
C THR A 205 -27.05 -3.43 -22.08
N HIS A 206 -26.44 -3.15 -20.93
CA HIS A 206 -26.01 -1.81 -20.55
C HIS A 206 -24.53 -1.59 -20.87
N SER A 207 -24.20 -0.37 -21.29
CA SER A 207 -22.81 0.00 -21.50
C SER A 207 -22.04 0.08 -20.18
N LEU A 208 -20.72 0.00 -20.25
CA LEU A 208 -19.84 0.16 -19.09
C LEU A 208 -20.16 1.45 -18.32
N LYS A 209 -20.43 2.54 -19.02
CA LYS A 209 -20.86 3.81 -18.42
C LYS A 209 -22.12 3.64 -17.57
N GLN A 210 -23.15 3.03 -18.15
CA GLN A 210 -24.44 2.82 -17.47
C GLN A 210 -24.30 1.87 -16.27
N LEU A 211 -23.47 0.83 -16.38
CA LEU A 211 -23.18 -0.09 -15.28
C LEU A 211 -22.46 0.62 -14.12
N ILE A 212 -21.50 1.51 -14.41
CA ILE A 212 -20.83 2.33 -13.40
C ILE A 212 -21.85 3.27 -12.72
N GLU A 213 -22.66 4.00 -13.50
CA GLU A 213 -23.64 4.96 -12.98
C GLU A 213 -24.69 4.31 -12.07
N ARG A 214 -25.07 3.06 -12.36
CA ARG A 214 -26.05 2.30 -11.57
C ARG A 214 -25.48 1.65 -10.31
N CYS A 215 -24.16 1.48 -10.24
CA CYS A 215 -23.53 0.90 -9.06
C CYS A 215 -23.67 1.87 -7.86
N PRO A 216 -24.21 1.44 -6.70
CA PRO A 216 -24.48 2.33 -5.57
C PRO A 216 -23.26 3.13 -5.10
N ARG A 217 -22.06 2.53 -5.15
CA ARG A 217 -20.81 3.22 -4.86
C ARG A 217 -20.19 3.85 -6.10
N ALA A 218 -20.05 3.10 -7.19
CA ALA A 218 -19.27 3.57 -8.33
C ALA A 218 -19.93 4.74 -9.07
N GLY A 219 -21.27 4.82 -9.05
CA GLY A 219 -22.04 5.91 -9.64
C GLY A 219 -21.81 7.26 -8.96
N GLN A 220 -21.49 7.25 -7.66
CA GLN A 220 -21.11 8.46 -6.92
C GLN A 220 -19.64 8.88 -7.17
N LEU A 221 -18.83 7.99 -7.73
CA LEU A 221 -17.39 8.16 -7.97
C LEU A 221 -17.04 8.13 -9.46
N THR A 222 -17.99 8.43 -10.34
CA THR A 222 -17.80 8.45 -11.81
C THR A 222 -16.61 9.32 -12.23
N HIS A 223 -16.39 10.44 -11.54
CA HIS A 223 -15.24 11.34 -11.77
C HIS A 223 -13.87 10.66 -11.56
N LEU A 224 -13.79 9.57 -10.80
CA LEU A 224 -12.57 8.76 -10.64
C LEU A 224 -12.45 7.67 -11.71
N TYR A 225 -13.56 7.12 -12.20
CA TYR A 225 -13.56 5.96 -13.11
C TYR A 225 -13.62 6.32 -14.59
N PHE A 226 -14.46 7.28 -14.99
CA PHE A 226 -14.64 7.62 -16.41
C PHE A 226 -13.34 8.01 -17.13
N PRO A 227 -12.45 8.84 -16.53
CA PRO A 227 -11.21 9.22 -17.19
C PRO A 227 -10.28 8.04 -17.53
N ARG A 228 -10.43 6.89 -16.85
CA ARG A 228 -9.60 5.68 -17.06
C ARG A 228 -10.11 4.79 -18.19
N HIS A 229 -11.39 4.89 -18.52
CA HIS A 229 -12.07 3.95 -19.43
C HIS A 229 -12.68 4.65 -20.64
N THR A 230 -12.19 5.83 -21.02
CA THR A 230 -12.76 6.66 -22.11
C THR A 230 -12.99 5.90 -23.42
N GLN A 231 -12.11 4.94 -23.75
CA GLN A 231 -12.22 4.11 -24.95
C GLN A 231 -13.23 2.96 -24.84
N LYS A 232 -13.75 2.68 -23.64
CA LYS A 232 -14.64 1.56 -23.33
C LYS A 232 -15.96 1.97 -22.68
N LEU A 233 -16.23 3.26 -22.48
CA LEU A 233 -17.46 3.72 -21.80
C LEU A 233 -18.73 3.25 -22.51
N ASP A 234 -18.71 3.18 -23.84
CA ASP A 234 -19.87 2.77 -24.66
C ASP A 234 -19.86 1.27 -25.00
N TRP A 235 -18.83 0.53 -24.57
CA TRP A 235 -18.79 -0.93 -24.72
C TRP A 235 -19.80 -1.59 -23.80
N ILE A 236 -20.50 -2.61 -24.29
CA ILE A 236 -21.47 -3.42 -23.54
C ILE A 236 -20.76 -4.73 -23.13
N PRO A 237 -20.44 -4.92 -21.84
CA PRO A 237 -19.84 -6.17 -21.36
C PRO A 237 -20.85 -7.31 -21.44
N ALA A 238 -20.37 -8.53 -21.73
CA ALA A 238 -21.22 -9.70 -21.83
C ALA A 238 -21.85 -10.06 -20.47
N GLU A 239 -22.98 -10.78 -20.50
CA GLU A 239 -23.64 -11.23 -19.27
C GLU A 239 -22.69 -12.06 -18.40
N GLY A 240 -22.53 -11.66 -17.14
CA GLY A 240 -21.64 -12.31 -16.17
C GLY A 240 -20.15 -11.94 -16.30
N GLU A 241 -19.77 -11.12 -17.30
CA GLU A 241 -18.39 -10.63 -17.47
C GLU A 241 -18.06 -9.61 -16.38
N GLU A 242 -17.06 -9.90 -15.55
CA GLU A 242 -16.59 -8.98 -14.52
C GLU A 242 -15.51 -8.04 -15.09
N TYR A 243 -15.68 -6.73 -14.91
CA TYR A 243 -14.74 -5.72 -15.41
C TYR A 243 -14.20 -4.82 -14.27
N PRO A 244 -12.87 -4.74 -14.09
CA PRO A 244 -12.26 -3.90 -13.04
C PRO A 244 -12.29 -2.42 -13.43
N LEU A 245 -12.66 -1.55 -12.49
CA LEU A 245 -12.71 -0.11 -12.68
C LEU A 245 -11.41 0.62 -12.29
N ALA A 246 -10.55 -0.01 -11.50
CA ALA A 246 -9.24 0.52 -11.11
C ALA A 246 -8.24 -0.61 -10.84
N PHE A 247 -6.97 -0.39 -11.21
CA PHE A 247 -5.88 -1.30 -10.88
C PHE A 247 -5.21 -0.95 -9.55
N ALA A 248 -4.96 0.34 -9.30
CA ALA A 248 -4.27 0.80 -8.09
C ALA A 248 -5.13 0.71 -6.81
N GLY A 249 -4.59 0.02 -5.79
CA GLY A 249 -5.17 -0.23 -4.45
C GLY A 249 -5.24 0.98 -3.49
N SER A 250 -5.56 2.20 -3.97
CA SER A 250 -5.66 3.41 -3.14
C SER A 250 -7.11 3.86 -2.95
N HIS A 251 -7.52 4.15 -1.70
CA HIS A 251 -8.88 4.62 -1.39
C HIS A 251 -9.22 5.90 -2.17
N SER A 252 -8.29 6.87 -2.21
CA SER A 252 -8.44 8.13 -2.94
C SER A 252 -8.57 7.98 -4.47
N ARG A 253 -8.36 6.76 -4.98
CA ARG A 253 -8.49 6.42 -6.40
C ARG A 253 -9.65 5.47 -6.69
N GLY A 254 -10.49 5.18 -5.70
CA GLY A 254 -11.73 4.41 -5.86
C GLY A 254 -11.67 2.99 -5.29
N SER A 255 -10.52 2.53 -4.77
CA SER A 255 -10.46 1.23 -4.08
C SER A 255 -11.40 1.20 -2.88
N ILE A 256 -12.03 0.07 -2.64
CA ILE A 256 -12.98 -0.10 -1.54
C ILE A 256 -12.23 -0.65 -0.34
N PHE A 257 -12.12 0.13 0.72
CA PHE A 257 -11.48 -0.31 1.96
C PHE A 257 -12.52 -0.87 2.93
N ARG A 258 -12.17 -1.98 3.58
CA ARG A 258 -12.95 -2.61 4.64
C ARG A 258 -12.08 -2.90 5.85
N ASN A 259 -12.67 -2.75 7.03
CA ASN A 259 -12.03 -3.08 8.29
C ASN A 259 -11.89 -4.59 8.39
N GLY A 260 -10.65 -5.05 8.35
CA GLY A 260 -10.27 -6.46 8.42
C GLY A 260 -9.80 -6.88 9.81
N ASN A 261 -9.95 -6.06 10.86
CA ASN A 261 -9.38 -6.35 12.18
C ASN A 261 -9.90 -7.66 12.79
N GLN A 262 -11.09 -8.11 12.39
CA GLN A 262 -11.64 -9.42 12.77
C GLN A 262 -10.86 -10.63 12.24
N TYR A 263 -9.98 -10.43 11.26
CA TYR A 263 -9.11 -11.45 10.68
C TYR A 263 -7.70 -11.45 11.29
N ILE A 264 -7.46 -10.63 12.31
CA ILE A 264 -6.21 -10.68 13.06
C ILE A 264 -6.20 -11.93 13.92
N THR A 265 -5.20 -12.78 13.74
CA THR A 265 -5.00 -14.01 14.52
C THR A 265 -3.60 -14.02 15.14
N GLU A 266 -3.41 -14.89 16.14
CA GLU A 266 -2.09 -15.15 16.72
C GLU A 266 -1.14 -15.81 15.70
N ALA A 267 -1.66 -16.65 14.80
CA ALA A 267 -0.85 -17.31 13.78
C ALA A 267 -0.25 -16.30 12.79
N LEU A 268 -1.10 -15.44 12.21
CA LEU A 268 -0.65 -14.36 11.33
C LEU A 268 0.29 -13.39 12.06
N THR A 269 -0.01 -13.04 13.31
CA THR A 269 0.84 -12.14 14.10
C THR A 269 2.22 -12.75 14.35
N ARG A 270 2.31 -14.04 14.68
CA ARG A 270 3.59 -14.74 14.85
C ARG A 270 4.39 -14.81 13.55
N GLN A 271 3.72 -15.12 12.43
CA GLN A 271 4.40 -15.17 11.14
C GLN A 271 5.00 -13.81 10.75
N LEU A 272 4.23 -12.73 10.87
CA LEU A 272 4.73 -11.39 10.60
C LEU A 272 5.82 -10.96 11.60
N ASP A 273 5.73 -11.40 12.85
CA ASP A 273 6.78 -11.14 13.83
C ASP A 273 8.10 -11.81 13.47
N GLU A 274 8.08 -13.07 12.99
CA GLU A 274 9.26 -13.76 12.48
C GLU A 274 9.84 -13.08 11.24
N ILE A 275 9.00 -12.70 10.29
CA ILE A 275 9.42 -12.00 9.07
C ILE A 275 10.07 -10.66 9.44
N LEU A 276 9.40 -9.83 10.25
CA LEU A 276 9.87 -8.48 10.57
C LEU A 276 10.97 -8.44 11.64
N LYS A 277 11.31 -9.56 12.29
CA LYS A 277 12.57 -9.71 13.05
C LYS A 277 13.77 -9.78 12.12
N ASP A 278 13.59 -10.38 10.95
CA ASP A 278 14.63 -10.53 9.93
C ASP A 278 14.75 -9.29 9.02
N VAL A 279 13.89 -8.28 9.20
CA VAL A 279 14.05 -6.96 8.57
C VAL A 279 14.77 -6.02 9.55
N GLU A 280 15.99 -5.62 9.20
CA GLU A 280 16.84 -4.83 10.09
C GLU A 280 16.16 -3.51 10.48
N GLY A 281 16.05 -3.27 11.79
CA GLY A 281 15.57 -1.99 12.31
C GLY A 281 14.09 -1.67 12.03
N TYR A 282 13.26 -2.64 11.63
CA TYR A 282 11.82 -2.45 11.42
C TYR A 282 11.02 -2.68 12.71
N TYR A 283 10.25 -1.68 13.14
CA TYR A 283 9.47 -1.71 14.39
C TYR A 283 8.05 -1.19 14.23
N TYR A 284 7.79 -0.34 13.24
CA TYR A 284 6.51 0.33 13.07
C TYR A 284 6.20 0.56 11.61
N GLY A 285 5.05 0.08 11.13
CA GLY A 285 4.56 0.49 9.82
C GLY A 285 3.53 -0.44 9.21
N ARG A 286 3.13 -0.10 7.98
CA ARG A 286 2.15 -0.85 7.19
C ARG A 286 2.82 -1.67 6.11
N LEU A 287 2.49 -2.95 6.06
CA LEU A 287 2.79 -3.85 4.97
C LEU A 287 1.63 -3.84 3.96
N ASP A 288 1.93 -3.75 2.68
CA ASP A 288 0.96 -4.01 1.63
C ASP A 288 1.19 -5.45 1.11
N ILE A 289 0.20 -6.31 1.37
CA ILE A 289 0.30 -7.77 1.22
C ILE A 289 -0.74 -8.28 0.21
N LYS A 290 -0.32 -9.18 -0.67
CA LYS A 290 -1.19 -10.01 -1.51
C LYS A 290 -1.29 -11.41 -0.91
N PHE A 291 -2.47 -12.04 -0.94
CA PHE A 291 -2.66 -13.36 -0.32
C PHE A 291 -3.62 -14.25 -1.10
N ALA A 292 -3.45 -15.56 -1.01
CA ALA A 292 -4.25 -16.54 -1.76
C ALA A 292 -5.74 -16.49 -1.40
N ASP A 293 -6.03 -16.61 -0.10
CA ASP A 293 -7.36 -16.53 0.48
C ASP A 293 -7.29 -16.11 1.95
N ILE A 294 -8.42 -15.64 2.48
CA ILE A 294 -8.47 -15.09 3.85
C ILE A 294 -8.13 -16.14 4.92
N GLU A 295 -8.44 -17.42 4.71
CA GLU A 295 -8.21 -18.47 5.71
C GLU A 295 -6.72 -18.79 5.81
N SER A 296 -6.08 -19.02 4.66
CA SER A 296 -4.61 -19.20 4.57
C SER A 296 -3.89 -17.98 5.14
N PHE A 297 -4.36 -16.77 4.80
CA PHE A 297 -3.79 -15.53 5.34
C PHE A 297 -3.90 -15.45 6.87
N MET A 298 -5.07 -15.78 7.43
CA MET A 298 -5.26 -15.88 8.88
C MET A 298 -4.38 -16.95 9.53
N ALA A 299 -4.01 -18.01 8.81
CA ALA A 299 -3.06 -19.01 9.29
C ALA A 299 -1.60 -18.53 9.25
N GLY A 300 -1.32 -17.37 8.63
CA GLY A 300 0.04 -16.89 8.38
C GLY A 300 0.69 -17.59 7.18
N GLU A 301 -0.11 -18.03 6.21
CA GLU A 301 0.33 -18.82 5.06
C GLU A 301 -0.07 -18.16 3.74
N GLN A 302 0.60 -18.56 2.65
CA GLN A 302 0.23 -18.23 1.27
C GLN A 302 -0.02 -16.72 1.00
N PHE A 303 0.89 -15.87 1.46
CA PHE A 303 0.89 -14.45 1.16
C PHE A 303 2.28 -13.98 0.73
N SER A 304 2.30 -12.81 0.09
CA SER A 304 3.53 -12.12 -0.27
C SER A 304 3.43 -10.62 0.00
N ILE A 305 4.54 -10.04 0.43
CA ILE A 305 4.72 -8.64 0.77
C ILE A 305 5.16 -7.92 -0.50
N LEU A 306 4.38 -6.91 -0.90
CA LEU A 306 4.70 -6.04 -2.03
C LEU A 306 5.53 -4.83 -1.59
N GLU A 307 5.13 -4.23 -0.47
CA GLU A 307 5.70 -3.01 0.07
C GLU A 307 5.71 -3.03 1.60
N MET A 308 6.74 -2.40 2.17
CA MET A 308 6.86 -2.13 3.59
C MET A 308 6.98 -0.62 3.75
N ASN A 309 6.04 -0.01 4.48
CA ASN A 309 6.01 1.43 4.73
C ASN A 309 6.45 1.72 6.17
N GLY A 310 6.95 2.92 6.43
CA GLY A 310 7.45 3.35 7.74
C GLY A 310 6.49 4.22 8.55
N ALA A 311 7.05 5.22 9.24
CA ALA A 311 6.41 6.11 10.19
C ALA A 311 5.23 6.93 9.63
N SER A 312 5.23 7.22 8.33
CA SER A 312 4.20 7.96 7.61
C SER A 312 2.95 7.14 7.31
N SER A 313 3.05 5.81 7.48
CA SER A 313 1.96 4.92 7.15
C SER A 313 0.79 5.04 8.11
N GLU A 314 -0.40 4.86 7.56
CA GLU A 314 -1.66 4.98 8.29
C GLU A 314 -2.36 3.62 8.43
N ALA A 315 -3.04 3.41 9.55
CA ALA A 315 -3.95 2.29 9.76
C ALA A 315 -5.23 2.52 8.94
N THR A 316 -5.19 2.13 7.68
CA THR A 316 -6.20 2.50 6.67
C THR A 316 -7.59 1.85 6.85
N HIS A 317 -7.80 1.01 7.88
CA HIS A 317 -9.11 0.43 8.17
C HIS A 317 -10.13 1.50 8.54
N ILE A 318 -9.63 2.65 9.01
CA ILE A 318 -10.44 3.82 9.36
C ILE A 318 -11.25 4.38 8.18
N TRP A 319 -10.86 4.04 6.94
CA TRP A 319 -11.58 4.42 5.73
C TRP A 319 -12.68 3.43 5.33
N ASP A 320 -12.93 2.40 6.15
CA ASP A 320 -14.19 1.66 6.04
C ASP A 320 -15.35 2.62 6.27
N ARG A 321 -16.36 2.55 5.40
CA ARG A 321 -17.63 3.29 5.50
C ARG A 321 -18.32 3.20 6.85
N ASN A 322 -18.13 2.10 7.58
CA ASN A 322 -18.77 1.84 8.86
C ASN A 322 -17.95 2.40 10.04
N THR A 323 -16.76 2.96 9.79
CA THR A 323 -15.92 3.54 10.84
C THR A 323 -16.51 4.85 11.34
N LYS A 324 -16.72 4.94 12.64
CA LYS A 324 -17.18 6.18 13.30
C LYS A 324 -16.05 7.19 13.42
N LEU A 325 -16.36 8.47 13.35
CA LEU A 325 -15.35 9.54 13.47
C LEU A 325 -14.51 9.46 14.75
N SER A 326 -15.12 9.06 15.87
CA SER A 326 -14.41 8.86 17.14
C SER A 326 -13.35 7.76 17.05
N GLU A 327 -13.63 6.70 16.29
CA GLU A 327 -12.69 5.59 16.03
C GLU A 327 -11.57 6.04 15.10
N ILE A 328 -11.88 6.81 14.04
CA ILE A 328 -10.87 7.43 13.15
C ILE A 328 -9.85 8.22 13.99
N PHE A 329 -10.31 9.17 14.80
CA PHE A 329 -9.41 9.98 15.63
C PHE A 329 -8.68 9.15 16.68
N SER A 330 -9.38 8.23 17.38
CA SER A 330 -8.76 7.37 18.38
C SER A 330 -7.61 6.54 17.79
N THR A 331 -7.80 5.98 16.59
CA THR A 331 -6.78 5.20 15.88
C THR A 331 -5.60 6.07 15.47
N LEU A 332 -5.83 7.21 14.81
CA LEU A 332 -4.75 8.12 14.39
C LEU A 332 -3.94 8.63 15.59
N LEU A 333 -4.61 9.03 16.66
CA LEU A 333 -3.98 9.49 17.90
C LEU A 333 -3.30 8.35 18.67
N LYS A 334 -3.73 7.09 18.51
CA LYS A 334 -3.00 5.93 19.08
C LYS A 334 -1.72 5.65 18.29
N GLN A 335 -1.79 5.69 16.96
CA GLN A 335 -0.64 5.48 16.08
C GLN A 335 0.53 6.41 16.40
N TYR A 336 0.26 7.72 16.54
CA TYR A 336 1.32 8.68 16.86
C TYR A 336 1.85 8.54 18.29
N ARG A 337 1.01 8.19 19.27
CA ARG A 337 1.50 7.84 20.63
C ARG A 337 2.50 6.69 20.61
N ILE A 338 2.15 5.59 19.93
CA ILE A 338 3.04 4.43 19.74
C ILE A 338 4.35 4.88 19.08
N LEU A 339 4.26 5.68 18.03
CA LEU A 339 5.42 6.15 17.27
C LEU A 339 6.39 6.97 18.14
N PHE A 340 5.87 7.87 18.99
CA PHE A 340 6.68 8.62 19.96
C PHE A 340 7.28 7.71 21.04
N GLU A 341 6.53 6.74 21.55
CA GLU A 341 7.01 5.80 22.57
C GLU A 341 8.14 4.92 22.02
N ILE A 342 8.01 4.39 20.81
CA ILE A 342 9.07 3.64 20.11
C ILE A 342 10.28 4.56 19.90
N GLY A 343 10.10 5.77 19.38
CA GLY A 343 11.19 6.72 19.20
C GLY A 343 11.94 7.03 20.51
N ALA A 344 11.22 7.22 21.62
CA ALA A 344 11.82 7.42 22.93
C ALA A 344 12.65 6.21 23.39
N LEU A 345 12.18 4.98 23.13
CA LEU A 345 12.92 3.76 23.43
C LEU A 345 14.17 3.61 22.56
N GLN A 346 14.11 3.99 21.28
CA GLN A 346 15.27 4.00 20.39
C GLN A 346 16.29 5.06 20.82
N LYS A 347 15.84 6.24 21.25
CA LYS A 347 16.72 7.26 21.81
C LYS A 347 17.46 6.76 23.06
N LYS A 348 16.78 6.03 23.95
CA LYS A 348 17.40 5.36 25.11
C LYS A 348 18.44 4.31 24.72
N ARG A 349 18.30 3.69 23.53
CA ARG A 349 19.27 2.75 22.95
C ARG A 349 20.46 3.42 22.25
N GLY A 350 20.50 4.76 22.21
CA GLY A 350 21.61 5.55 21.65
C GLY A 350 21.37 6.12 20.25
N PHE A 351 20.21 5.88 19.64
CA PHE A 351 19.87 6.51 18.36
C PHE A 351 19.62 8.01 18.54
N LYS A 352 20.12 8.82 17.60
CA LYS A 352 20.01 10.28 17.63
C LYS A 352 18.92 10.75 16.69
N SER A 353 18.03 11.59 17.19
CA SER A 353 16.97 12.19 16.38
C SER A 353 17.57 13.11 15.30
N PRO A 354 17.14 12.97 14.03
CA PRO A 354 17.48 13.91 12.97
C PRO A 354 17.00 15.33 13.28
N SER A 355 17.62 16.31 12.65
CA SER A 355 17.11 17.69 12.70
C SER A 355 15.82 17.83 11.88
N ILE A 356 14.94 18.74 12.29
CA ILE A 356 13.74 19.11 11.52
C ILE A 356 14.11 19.59 10.10
N ARG A 357 15.28 20.21 9.92
CA ARG A 357 15.78 20.63 8.60
C ARG A 357 15.99 19.44 7.65
N ALA A 358 16.42 18.28 8.17
CA ALA A 358 16.57 17.07 7.37
C ALA A 358 15.21 16.58 6.83
N LEU A 359 14.16 16.66 7.67
CA LEU A 359 12.79 16.35 7.26
C LEU A 359 12.29 17.28 6.14
N PHE A 360 12.47 18.60 6.30
CA PHE A 360 12.08 19.56 5.27
C PHE A 360 12.84 19.38 3.95
N LYS A 361 14.13 19.05 4.01
CA LYS A 361 14.94 18.78 2.81
C LYS A 361 14.40 17.55 2.06
N ALA A 362 14.18 16.44 2.76
CA ALA A 362 13.62 15.22 2.16
C ALA A 362 12.24 15.48 1.52
N TRP A 363 11.40 16.29 2.18
CA TRP A 363 10.05 16.61 1.67
C TRP A 363 10.08 17.40 0.37
N ARG A 364 11.01 18.36 0.25
CA ARG A 364 11.20 19.13 -0.99
C ARG A 364 11.70 18.25 -2.14
N GLU A 365 12.64 17.35 -1.86
CA GLU A 365 13.17 16.40 -2.84
C GLU A 365 12.06 15.49 -3.39
N GLU A 366 11.25 14.88 -2.52
CA GLU A 366 10.14 14.01 -2.92
C GLU A 366 9.07 14.76 -3.74
N LYS A 367 8.70 15.98 -3.31
CA LYS A 367 7.70 16.79 -4.02
C LYS A 367 8.14 17.18 -5.44
N SER A 368 9.44 17.42 -5.64
CA SER A 368 10.01 17.76 -6.95
C SER A 368 9.95 16.57 -7.91
N LEU A 369 10.26 15.36 -7.42
CA LEU A 369 10.28 14.15 -8.24
C LEU A 369 8.88 13.66 -8.65
N THR A 370 7.94 13.67 -7.70
CA THR A 370 6.59 13.12 -7.91
C THR A 370 5.77 13.83 -8.99
N GLN A 371 6.09 15.08 -9.32
CA GLN A 371 5.45 15.83 -10.41
C GLN A 371 5.81 15.32 -11.81
N HIS A 372 6.89 14.53 -11.92
CA HIS A 372 7.45 14.09 -13.20
C HIS A 372 7.26 12.59 -13.45
N TYR A 373 6.50 11.90 -12.59
CA TYR A 373 6.25 10.47 -12.78
C TYR A 373 5.17 10.20 -13.84
N PRO A 374 5.24 9.05 -14.54
CA PRO A 374 4.20 8.63 -15.46
C PRO A 374 2.82 8.53 -14.80
N SER A 375 1.76 8.54 -15.61
CA SER A 375 0.42 8.20 -15.14
C SER A 375 0.39 6.80 -14.52
N THR A 376 -0.44 6.62 -13.49
CA THR A 376 -0.70 5.29 -12.90
C THR A 376 -1.83 4.60 -13.65
N ASP A 377 -1.73 3.27 -13.78
CA ASP A 377 -2.80 2.41 -14.30
C ASP A 377 -3.99 2.21 -13.34
#